data_AF-A0A7J6VP07-F1
#
_entry.id   AF-A0A7J6VP07-F1
#
_cell.length_a   1.000
_cell.length_b   1.000
_cell.length_c   1.000
_cell.angle_alpha   90.00
_cell.angle_beta   90.00
_cell.angle_gamma   90.00
#
_symmetry.space_group_name_H-M   'P 1'
#
loop_
_entity.id
_entity.type
_entity.pdbx_description
1 polymer ?
#
loop_
_entity_poly.entity_id
_entity_poly.type
_entity_poly.pdbx_seq_one_letter_code
_entity_poly.pdbx_strand_id
1 'polypeptide(L)' 'MANSPLNLKASYHVRSISLPSRSHPLTLTVEDQLNRLRSSEATSCSSSTCHNFNELYESVRDLLELSLTQNSLSNERSNK' A
#
# COMPACT_ATOMS: atom_id res chain seq x y z
N MET A 1 -48.42 33.07 -17.51
CA MET A 1 -47.81 31.92 -16.81
C MET A 1 -46.90 31.21 -17.81
N ALA A 2 -45.59 31.49 -17.77
CA ALA A 2 -44.61 30.83 -18.61
C ALA A 2 -43.73 29.95 -17.71
N ASN A 3 -43.68 28.68 -18.03
CA ASN A 3 -43.03 27.61 -17.28
C ASN A 3 -41.68 27.27 -17.92
N SER A 4 -40.63 27.38 -17.11
CA SER A 4 -39.33 26.66 -17.16
C SER A 4 -38.44 26.83 -18.41
N PRO A 5 -37.12 27.00 -18.18
CA PRO A 5 -36.28 25.81 -18.05
C PRO A 5 -35.66 25.72 -16.66
N LEU A 6 -35.68 24.53 -16.08
CA LEU A 6 -34.90 24.20 -14.89
C LEU A 6 -33.44 24.48 -15.20
N ASN A 7 -32.83 25.37 -14.42
CA ASN A 7 -31.40 25.60 -14.39
C ASN A 7 -30.73 24.33 -13.85
N LEU A 8 -30.53 23.33 -14.72
CA LEU A 8 -29.66 22.20 -14.48
C LEU A 8 -28.21 22.72 -14.56
N LYS A 9 -27.85 23.61 -13.63
CA LYS A 9 -26.46 24.01 -13.46
C LYS A 9 -25.74 22.74 -13.05
N ALA A 10 -24.98 22.23 -14.02
CA ALA A 10 -24.01 21.17 -13.89
C ALA A 10 -23.29 21.24 -12.53
N SER A 11 -23.79 20.49 -11.55
CA SER A 11 -23.07 20.24 -10.32
C SER A 11 -22.42 18.86 -10.42
N TYR A 12 -21.65 18.66 -11.50
CA TYR A 12 -20.64 17.61 -11.53
C TYR A 12 -19.52 18.06 -10.58
N HIS A 13 -19.71 17.81 -9.29
CA HIS A 13 -18.59 17.79 -8.36
C HIS A 13 -17.75 16.56 -8.69
N VAL A 14 -16.78 16.74 -9.58
CA VAL A 14 -15.64 15.83 -9.69
C VAL A 14 -14.87 15.96 -8.38
N ARG A 15 -15.20 15.10 -7.41
CA ARG A 15 -14.46 14.99 -6.15
C ARG A 15 -13.23 14.09 -6.39
N SER A 16 -12.08 14.73 -6.25
CA SER A 16 -10.76 14.18 -5.91
C SER A 16 -10.13 13.14 -6.85
N ILE A 17 -9.10 13.57 -7.59
CA ILE A 17 -8.02 12.72 -8.09
C ILE A 17 -6.89 12.63 -7.04
N SER A 18 -7.16 12.08 -5.86
CA SER A 18 -6.10 11.80 -4.89
C SER A 18 -5.43 10.48 -5.25
N LEU A 19 -4.31 10.54 -5.97
CA LEU A 19 -3.38 9.41 -5.97
C LEU A 19 -2.85 9.27 -4.55
N PRO A 20 -2.83 8.07 -3.94
CA PRO A 20 -2.17 7.88 -2.67
C PRO A 20 -0.72 8.36 -2.81
N SER A 21 -0.40 9.48 -2.15
CA SER A 21 0.83 10.25 -2.42
C SER A 21 2.04 9.70 -1.67
N ARG A 22 1.90 8.57 -0.98
CA ARG A 22 2.95 8.03 -0.13
C ARG A 22 2.79 6.53 0.04
N SER A 23 3.90 5.82 -0.10
CA SER A 23 4.02 4.42 0.29
C SER A 23 3.63 4.26 1.76
N HIS A 24 3.01 3.14 2.10
CA HIS A 24 2.64 2.81 3.47
C HIS A 24 3.92 2.82 4.34
N PRO A 25 3.88 3.29 5.60
CA PRO A 25 5.06 3.30 6.47
C PRO A 25 5.75 1.93 6.52
N LEU A 26 4.96 0.87 6.50
CA LEU A 26 5.46 -0.50 6.54
C LEU A 26 6.14 -0.96 5.22
N THR A 27 5.70 -0.46 4.05
CA THR A 27 6.42 -0.73 2.79
C THR A 27 7.78 -0.04 2.78
N LEU A 28 7.88 1.16 3.37
CA LEU A 28 9.16 1.87 3.50
C LEU A 28 10.12 1.13 4.44
N THR A 29 9.61 0.54 5.52
CA THR A 29 10.41 -0.29 6.44
C THR A 29 11.02 -1.49 5.72
N VAL A 30 10.23 -2.21 4.91
CA VAL A 30 10.72 -3.36 4.13
C VAL A 30 11.80 -2.94 3.12
N GLU A 31 11.60 -1.81 2.43
CA GLU A 31 12.59 -1.28 1.48
C GLU A 31 13.91 -0.90 2.17
N ASP A 32 13.85 -0.28 3.35
CA ASP A 32 15.04 0.04 4.15
C ASP A 32 15.80 -1.22 4.57
N GLN A 33 15.09 -2.23 5.11
CA GLN A 33 15.68 -3.51 5.52
C GLN A 33 16.38 -4.22 4.35
N LEU A 34 15.77 -4.21 3.16
CA LEU A 34 16.37 -4.77 1.94
C LEU A 34 17.61 -4.00 1.50
N ASN A 35 17.59 -2.67 1.57
CA ASN A 35 18.74 -1.83 1.25
C ASN A 35 19.91 -2.06 2.22
N ARG A 36 19.60 -2.17 3.53
CA ARG A 36 20.58 -2.53 4.56
C ARG A 36 21.20 -3.89 4.29
N LEU A 37 20.37 -4.89 3.98
CA LEU A 37 20.84 -6.24 3.66
C LEU A 37 21.74 -6.27 2.41
N ARG A 38 21.39 -5.50 1.36
CA ARG A 38 22.18 -5.35 0.14
C ARG A 38 23.53 -4.66 0.40
N SER A 39 23.54 -3.70 1.32
CA SER A 39 24.75 -2.95 1.69
C SER A 39 25.67 -3.73 2.63
N SER A 40 25.14 -4.72 3.33
CA SER A 40 25.94 -5.70 4.06
C SER A 40 26.70 -6.55 3.04
N GLU A 41 28.01 -6.32 2.91
CA GLU A 41 28.87 -7.13 2.05
C GLU A 41 28.66 -8.62 2.39
N ALA A 42 28.40 -9.44 1.36
CA ALA A 42 27.99 -10.84 1.44
C ALA A 42 29.09 -11.80 1.95
N THR A 43 29.96 -11.34 2.83
CA THR A 43 31.06 -12.12 3.39
C THR A 43 30.58 -12.78 4.67
N SER A 44 30.05 -13.99 4.51
CA SER A 44 29.58 -14.90 5.56
C SER A 44 28.28 -14.51 6.27
N CYS A 45 27.39 -15.50 6.37
CA CYS A 45 26.23 -15.46 7.24
C CYS A 45 26.68 -15.33 8.70
N SER A 46 26.79 -14.10 9.18
CA SER A 46 27.00 -13.80 10.60
C SER A 46 25.66 -13.76 11.32
N SER A 47 25.66 -13.94 12.64
CA SER A 47 24.44 -13.89 13.46
C SER A 47 23.62 -12.60 13.26
N SER A 48 24.28 -11.47 12.93
CA SER A 48 23.59 -10.22 12.64
C SER A 48 22.81 -10.27 11.32
N THR A 49 23.38 -10.86 10.26
CA THR A 49 22.65 -11.06 8.98
C THR A 49 21.41 -11.93 9.17
N CYS A 50 21.50 -13.02 9.95
CA CYS A 50 20.35 -13.86 10.28
C CYS A 50 19.23 -13.08 10.98
N HIS A 51 19.60 -12.19 11.90
CA HIS A 51 18.65 -11.34 12.61
C HIS A 51 17.95 -10.35 11.67
N ASN A 52 18.69 -9.71 10.76
CA ASN A 52 18.11 -8.80 9.76
C ASN A 52 17.12 -9.53 8.81
N PHE A 53 17.39 -10.80 8.46
CA PHE A 53 16.44 -11.61 7.68
C PHE A 53 15.16 -11.92 8.45
N ASN A 54 15.25 -12.21 9.75
CA ASN A 54 14.07 -12.42 10.58
C ASN A 54 13.24 -11.12 10.66
N GLU A 55 13.88 -9.98 10.92
CA GLU A 55 13.18 -8.69 11.01
C GLU A 55 12.46 -8.31 9.70
N LEU A 56 13.07 -8.63 8.55
CA LEU A 56 12.44 -8.49 7.24
C LEU A 56 11.23 -9.42 7.09
N TYR A 57 11.36 -10.68 7.51
CA TYR A 57 10.28 -11.65 7.45
C TYR A 57 9.05 -11.22 8.26
N GLU A 58 9.28 -10.76 9.49
CA GLU A 58 8.21 -10.23 10.35
C GLU A 58 7.54 -9.00 9.70
N SER A 59 8.34 -8.06 9.18
CA SER A 59 7.82 -6.84 8.53
C SER A 59 7.03 -7.15 7.25
N VAL A 60 7.44 -8.14 6.46
CA VAL A 60 6.68 -8.60 5.29
C VAL A 60 5.39 -9.30 5.71
N ARG A 61 5.42 -10.09 6.79
CA ARG A 61 4.22 -10.74 7.31
C ARG A 61 3.20 -9.70 7.80
N ASP A 62 3.65 -8.72 8.56
CA ASP A 62 2.80 -7.60 9.02
C ASP A 62 2.21 -6.83 7.82
N LEU A 63 2.95 -6.71 6.72
CA LEU A 63 2.46 -6.07 5.48
C LEU A 63 1.32 -6.84 4.85
N LEU A 64 1.46 -8.17 4.82
CA LEU A 64 0.48 -9.09 4.27
C LEU A 64 -0.77 -9.19 5.16
N GLU A 65 -0.59 -9.07 6.48
CA GLU A 65 -1.69 -9.07 7.45
C GLU A 65 -2.46 -7.75 7.49
N LEU A 66 -1.80 -6.62 7.25
CA LEU A 66 -2.35 -5.30 7.57
C LEU A 66 -3.65 -4.94 6.86
N SER A 67 -3.73 -4.83 5.52
CA SER A 67 -4.94 -4.19 4.95
C SER A 67 -5.21 -4.32 3.45
N LEU A 68 -4.24 -4.65 2.59
CA LEU A 68 -4.45 -4.47 1.14
C LEU A 68 -4.73 -5.77 0.37
N THR A 69 -4.23 -6.91 0.84
CA THR A 69 -4.39 -8.23 0.19
C THR A 69 -5.73 -8.89 0.51
N GLN A 70 -6.20 -8.84 1.75
CA GLN A 70 -7.45 -9.49 2.17
C GLN A 70 -8.71 -8.81 1.58
N ASN A 71 -8.74 -7.47 1.53
CA ASN A 71 -9.87 -6.74 0.93
C ASN A 71 -9.87 -6.79 -0.60
N SER A 72 -8.70 -6.87 -1.25
CA SER A 72 -8.62 -7.07 -2.71
C SER A 72 -9.17 -8.44 -3.11
N LEU A 73 -8.80 -9.52 -2.39
CA LEU A 73 -9.29 -10.88 -2.66
C LEU A 73 -10.76 -11.09 -2.26
N SER A 74 -11.25 -10.35 -1.25
CA SER A 74 -12.65 -10.45 -0.82
C SER A 74 -13.60 -9.69 -1.75
N ASN A 75 -13.16 -8.56 -2.31
CA ASN A 75 -13.98 -7.78 -3.25
C ASN A 75 -14.13 -8.43 -4.64
N GLU A 76 -13.22 -9.33 -5.04
CA GLU A 76 -13.34 -10.10 -6.30
C GLU A 76 -14.42 -11.21 -6.24
N ARG A 77 -14.85 -11.60 -5.03
CA ARG A 77 -15.88 -12.65 -4.88
C ARG A 77 -17.32 -12.13 -4.89
N SER A 78 -17.53 -10.81 -4.84
CA SER A 78 -18.86 -10.21 -4.73
C SER A 78 -19.40 -9.64 -6.06
N ASN A 79 -18.70 -9.84 -7.16
CA ASN A 79 -19.10 -9.41 -8.51
C ASN A 79 -19.44 -10.60 -9.43
N LYS A 80 -20.23 -11.55 -8.91
CA LYS A 80 -20.79 -12.66 -9.71
C LYS A 80 -22.32 -12.61 -9.75
#